data_AF-A0A832KD44-F1
#
_entry.id   AF-A0A832KD44-F1
#
_cell.length_a   1.000
_cell.length_b   1.000
_cell.length_c   1.000
_cell.angle_alpha   90.00
_cell.angle_beta   90.00
_cell.angle_gamma   90.00
#
_symmetry.space_group_name_H-M   'P 1'
#
loop_
_entity.id
_entity.type
_entity.pdbx_description
1 polymer ?
#
loop_
_entity_poly.entity_id
_entity_poly.type
_entity_poly.pdbx_seq_one_letter_code
_entity_poly.pdbx_strand_id
1 'polypeptide(L)'
;MMMDAEEVKALKDYVRNGGAIYASRYTSLFDKYKGRKNDFMLSEVFGVSFEGITDENVTYITPEQNNLQTKHLVLFERQIKVKPAGGKVLAHLTLPYTNPSDPSLFASIHSNPPGILTDYLAIVINRYGRGKACYVSGAIEKQDLEIHRKVFLGLLKMLTGGKYFFESDAPKPVEILVFKQREHKRYIINLVNFQQEMPNIPVRNFRVRLRLPEKPAGLFLLPSKNSVRFIFSKGTLEFSVPELKTFLMYELEYKI
;
A
#
# COMPACT_ATOMS: atom_id res chain seq x y z
N MET A 1 -5.79 7.84 -13.56
CA MET A 1 -4.75 7.34 -14.48
C MET A 1 -5.42 7.05 -15.81
N MET A 2 -4.99 7.70 -16.88
CA MET A 2 -5.43 7.36 -18.24
C MET A 2 -4.55 6.24 -18.77
N MET A 3 -5.10 5.29 -19.53
CA MET A 3 -4.34 4.15 -20.06
C MET A 3 -4.65 3.89 -21.54
N ASP A 4 -3.72 3.25 -22.25
CA ASP A 4 -3.96 2.70 -23.59
C ASP A 4 -4.05 1.17 -23.59
N ALA A 5 -4.28 0.59 -24.77
CA ALA A 5 -4.42 -0.85 -24.95
C ALA A 5 -3.15 -1.63 -24.61
N GLU A 6 -1.97 -1.06 -24.86
CA GLU A 6 -0.69 -1.72 -24.57
C GLU A 6 -0.45 -1.80 -23.06
N GLU A 7 -0.71 -0.71 -22.34
CA GLU A 7 -0.61 -0.68 -20.87
C GLU A 7 -1.63 -1.61 -20.20
N VAL A 8 -2.87 -1.62 -20.70
CA VAL A 8 -3.91 -2.55 -20.23
C VAL A 8 -3.45 -3.99 -20.43
N LYS A 9 -2.92 -4.32 -21.61
CA LYS A 9 -2.40 -5.66 -21.90
C LYS A 9 -1.20 -6.01 -20.99
N ALA A 10 -0.25 -5.09 -20.82
CA ALA A 10 0.92 -5.31 -19.98
C ALA A 10 0.55 -5.59 -18.53
N LEU A 11 -0.42 -4.85 -17.96
CA LEU A 11 -0.89 -5.09 -16.60
C LEU A 11 -1.70 -6.39 -16.46
N LYS A 12 -2.54 -6.73 -17.45
CA LYS A 12 -3.21 -8.04 -17.49
C LYS A 12 -2.20 -9.17 -17.49
N ASP A 13 -1.18 -9.09 -18.36
CA ASP A 13 -0.13 -10.09 -18.48
C ASP A 13 0.71 -10.18 -17.20
N TYR A 14 1.04 -9.04 -16.57
CA TYR A 14 1.76 -9.00 -15.29
C TYR A 14 0.99 -9.73 -14.18
N VAL A 15 -0.30 -9.39 -13.97
CA VAL A 15 -1.10 -10.04 -12.92
C VAL A 15 -1.33 -11.50 -13.26
N ARG A 16 -1.68 -11.84 -14.51
CA ARG A 16 -1.88 -13.23 -14.95
C ARG A 16 -0.65 -14.09 -14.65
N ASN A 17 0.55 -13.52 -14.76
CA ASN A 17 1.80 -14.22 -14.52
C ASN A 17 2.25 -14.30 -13.04
N GLY A 18 1.49 -13.77 -12.09
CA GLY A 18 1.80 -13.84 -10.66
C GLY A 18 2.03 -12.48 -10.00
N GLY A 19 1.95 -11.40 -10.76
CA GLY A 19 2.03 -10.04 -10.26
C GLY A 19 0.87 -9.71 -9.31
N ALA A 20 1.12 -8.77 -8.41
CA ALA A 20 0.11 -8.19 -7.54
C ALA A 20 -0.05 -6.70 -7.85
N ILE A 21 -1.29 -6.22 -7.96
CA ILE A 21 -1.57 -4.78 -8.16
C ILE A 21 -2.53 -4.26 -7.10
N TYR A 22 -2.32 -3.01 -6.70
CA TYR A 22 -3.27 -2.20 -5.95
C TYR A 22 -3.77 -1.08 -6.88
N ALA A 23 -5.08 -0.89 -6.93
CA ALA A 23 -5.73 0.15 -7.71
C ALA A 23 -6.80 0.85 -6.87
N SER A 24 -6.85 2.18 -6.95
CA SER A 24 -7.87 2.98 -6.25
C SER A 24 -8.63 3.87 -7.23
N ARG A 25 -9.87 4.20 -6.86
CA ARG A 25 -10.72 5.19 -7.53
C ARG A 25 -10.83 4.96 -9.05
N TYR A 26 -10.50 6.00 -9.83
CA TYR A 26 -10.63 6.06 -11.29
C TYR A 26 -9.57 5.26 -12.05
N THR A 27 -8.71 4.50 -11.37
CA THR A 27 -7.68 3.69 -12.04
C THR A 27 -8.34 2.76 -13.06
N SER A 28 -7.85 2.79 -14.31
CA SER A 28 -8.39 2.02 -15.44
C SER A 28 -9.75 2.48 -16.01
N LEU A 29 -10.30 3.62 -15.57
CA LEU A 29 -11.60 4.09 -16.08
C LEU A 29 -11.51 5.02 -17.31
N PHE A 30 -10.34 5.62 -17.56
CA PHE A 30 -10.15 6.58 -18.64
C PHE A 30 -9.12 6.07 -19.64
N ASP A 31 -9.48 6.08 -20.92
CA ASP A 31 -8.59 5.83 -22.05
C ASP A 31 -7.84 7.12 -22.41
N LYS A 32 -6.57 7.01 -22.80
CA LYS A 32 -5.70 8.17 -23.17
C LYS A 32 -6.28 9.05 -24.28
N TYR A 33 -7.03 8.47 -25.22
CA TYR A 33 -7.51 9.16 -26.41
C TYR A 33 -9.03 9.20 -26.49
N LYS A 34 -9.71 8.21 -25.89
CA LYS A 34 -11.17 8.01 -26.02
C LYS A 34 -11.96 8.49 -24.80
N GLY A 35 -11.28 9.05 -23.79
CA GLY A 35 -11.92 9.56 -22.57
C GLY A 35 -12.47 8.45 -21.66
N ARG A 36 -13.53 8.75 -20.91
CA ARG A 36 -14.10 7.81 -19.93
C ARG A 36 -14.73 6.60 -20.62
N LYS A 37 -14.44 5.40 -20.12
CA LYS A 37 -15.06 4.15 -20.55
C LYS A 37 -16.34 3.86 -19.74
N ASN A 38 -17.20 3.00 -20.28
CA ASN A 38 -18.41 2.56 -19.58
C ASN A 38 -18.10 1.65 -18.40
N ASP A 39 -16.97 0.94 -18.45
CA ASP A 39 -16.44 0.11 -17.37
C ASP A 39 -14.90 0.22 -17.32
N PHE A 40 -14.28 -0.26 -16.25
CA PHE A 40 -12.83 -0.34 -16.14
C PHE A 40 -12.24 -1.21 -17.25
N MET A 41 -11.16 -0.77 -17.86
CA MET A 41 -10.42 -1.58 -18.84
C MET A 41 -9.77 -2.82 -18.22
N LEU A 42 -9.62 -2.82 -16.88
CA LEU A 42 -9.14 -3.89 -16.03
C LEU A 42 -10.24 -4.48 -15.12
N SER A 43 -11.54 -4.35 -15.47
CA SER A 43 -12.65 -4.83 -14.62
C SER A 43 -12.52 -6.31 -14.25
N GLU A 44 -12.16 -7.18 -15.22
CA GLU A 44 -11.89 -8.60 -14.98
C GLU A 44 -10.70 -8.86 -14.03
N VAL A 45 -9.72 -7.96 -14.01
CA VAL A 45 -8.55 -8.06 -13.13
C VAL A 45 -8.94 -7.62 -11.72
N PHE A 46 -9.69 -6.52 -11.60
CA PHE A 46 -10.16 -5.98 -10.33
C PHE A 46 -11.28 -6.81 -9.70
N GLY A 47 -12.02 -7.59 -10.50
CA GLY A 47 -13.19 -8.34 -10.05
C GLY A 47 -14.36 -7.44 -9.67
N VAL A 48 -14.42 -6.24 -10.24
CA VAL A 48 -15.50 -5.26 -10.06
C VAL A 48 -15.82 -4.55 -11.36
N SER A 49 -17.06 -4.08 -11.49
CA SER A 49 -17.50 -3.22 -12.59
C SER A 49 -17.96 -1.85 -12.08
N PHE A 50 -17.67 -0.82 -12.87
CA PHE A 50 -18.08 0.56 -12.61
C PHE A 50 -19.58 0.75 -12.80
N GLU A 51 -20.23 1.43 -11.85
CA GLU A 51 -21.64 1.83 -11.96
C GLU A 51 -21.83 3.35 -11.87
N GLY A 52 -20.97 4.05 -11.14
CA GLY A 52 -21.12 5.49 -10.97
C GLY A 52 -20.22 6.07 -9.90
N ILE A 53 -20.64 7.21 -9.37
CA ILE A 53 -19.93 7.96 -8.33
C ILE A 53 -20.97 8.36 -7.27
N THR A 54 -20.60 8.38 -6.00
CA THR A 54 -21.45 8.94 -4.92
C THR A 54 -21.72 10.40 -5.16
N ASP A 55 -22.82 10.95 -4.65
CA ASP A 55 -23.05 12.40 -4.68
C ASP A 55 -22.40 13.09 -3.48
N GLU A 56 -22.27 12.33 -2.40
CA GLU A 56 -21.65 12.70 -1.14
C GLU A 56 -20.14 12.87 -1.31
N ASN A 57 -19.63 14.00 -0.81
CA ASN A 57 -18.21 14.34 -0.73
C ASN A 57 -17.57 13.94 0.61
N VAL A 58 -18.35 13.41 1.54
CA VAL A 58 -17.88 12.72 2.74
C VAL A 58 -18.54 11.36 2.76
N THR A 59 -17.73 10.32 2.74
CA THR A 59 -18.19 8.93 2.60
C THR A 59 -17.40 8.01 3.52
N TYR A 60 -17.84 6.77 3.63
CA TYR A 60 -17.22 5.80 4.52
C TYR A 60 -16.98 4.46 3.82
N ILE A 61 -16.03 3.70 4.35
CA ILE A 61 -15.81 2.29 4.03
C ILE A 61 -16.05 1.48 5.30
N THR A 62 -16.97 0.53 5.24
CA THR A 62 -17.31 -0.37 6.35
C THR A 62 -16.84 -1.78 6.01
N PRO A 63 -15.84 -2.32 6.73
CA PRO A 63 -15.36 -3.68 6.49
C PRO A 63 -16.44 -4.73 6.77
N GLU A 64 -16.44 -5.80 5.99
CA GLU A 64 -17.10 -7.03 6.42
C GLU A 64 -16.34 -7.57 7.64
N GLN A 65 -17.08 -8.15 8.61
CA GLN A 65 -16.55 -8.53 9.92
C GLN A 65 -15.19 -9.25 9.82
N ASN A 66 -14.23 -8.84 10.68
CA ASN A 66 -12.88 -9.40 10.81
C ASN A 66 -11.94 -9.25 9.60
N ASN A 67 -12.36 -8.66 8.47
CA ASN A 67 -11.47 -8.49 7.32
C ASN A 67 -10.44 -7.37 7.53
N LEU A 68 -10.79 -6.33 8.30
CA LEU A 68 -9.92 -5.18 8.57
C LEU A 68 -10.01 -4.78 10.06
N GLN A 69 -8.89 -4.29 10.62
CA GLN A 69 -8.81 -3.85 12.02
C GLN A 69 -9.40 -2.44 12.21
N THR A 70 -10.61 -2.20 11.74
CA THR A 70 -11.36 -0.95 11.90
C THR A 70 -12.86 -1.20 11.76
N LYS A 71 -13.70 -0.34 12.36
CA LYS A 71 -15.15 -0.37 12.15
C LYS A 71 -15.56 0.41 10.90
N HIS A 72 -14.96 1.58 10.70
CA HIS A 72 -15.21 2.44 9.55
C HIS A 72 -13.93 3.19 9.17
N LEU A 73 -13.78 3.51 7.88
CA LEU A 73 -12.82 4.49 7.39
C LEU A 73 -13.60 5.66 6.82
N VAL A 74 -13.35 6.87 7.33
CA VAL A 74 -13.90 8.10 6.74
C VAL A 74 -13.06 8.52 5.54
N LEU A 75 -13.71 9.00 4.49
CA LEU A 75 -13.06 9.60 3.32
C LEU A 75 -13.72 10.95 3.02
N PHE A 76 -12.91 12.00 2.94
CA PHE A 76 -13.35 13.33 2.53
C PHE A 76 -13.31 13.46 1.01
N GLU A 77 -14.00 12.54 0.33
CA GLU A 77 -14.13 12.52 -1.11
C GLU A 77 -15.36 11.72 -1.58
N ARG A 78 -15.76 11.96 -2.84
CA ARG A 78 -16.68 11.09 -3.57
C ARG A 78 -16.00 9.75 -3.88
N GLN A 79 -16.72 8.65 -3.69
CA GLN A 79 -16.23 7.30 -3.99
C GLN A 79 -16.83 6.76 -5.29
N ILE A 80 -16.13 5.82 -5.92
CA ILE A 80 -16.65 5.10 -7.07
C ILE A 80 -17.65 4.04 -6.59
N LYS A 81 -18.86 4.05 -7.18
CA LYS A 81 -19.84 2.99 -7.01
C LYS A 81 -19.44 1.82 -7.91
N VAL A 82 -19.15 0.67 -7.31
CA VAL A 82 -18.78 -0.55 -8.04
C VAL A 82 -19.59 -1.75 -7.57
N LYS A 83 -19.85 -2.67 -8.50
CA LYS A 83 -20.56 -3.94 -8.27
C LYS A 83 -19.63 -5.14 -8.41
N PRO A 84 -19.97 -6.29 -7.81
CA PRO A 84 -19.15 -7.49 -7.91
C PRO A 84 -19.06 -8.01 -9.35
N ALA A 85 -17.85 -8.38 -9.77
CA ALA A 85 -17.59 -9.11 -11.02
C ALA A 85 -16.69 -10.34 -10.79
N GLY A 86 -16.67 -10.90 -9.57
CA GLY A 86 -16.01 -12.18 -9.24
C GLY A 86 -14.95 -12.13 -8.12
N GLY A 87 -14.62 -10.95 -7.58
CA GLY A 87 -13.65 -10.81 -6.50
C GLY A 87 -14.21 -11.10 -5.09
N LYS A 88 -13.33 -11.40 -4.13
CA LYS A 88 -13.66 -11.48 -2.70
C LYS A 88 -13.86 -10.07 -2.16
N VAL A 89 -15.05 -9.80 -1.62
CA VAL A 89 -15.37 -8.54 -0.94
C VAL A 89 -14.71 -8.52 0.44
N LEU A 90 -14.13 -7.38 0.81
CA LEU A 90 -13.59 -7.12 2.14
C LEU A 90 -14.32 -6.00 2.87
N ALA A 91 -14.91 -5.06 2.12
CA ALA A 91 -15.62 -3.91 2.67
C ALA A 91 -16.64 -3.35 1.69
N HIS A 92 -17.66 -2.69 2.22
CA HIS A 92 -18.72 -2.01 1.49
C HIS A 92 -18.63 -0.50 1.67
N LEU A 93 -19.15 0.22 0.68
CA LEU A 93 -19.31 1.67 0.74
C LEU A 93 -20.47 1.98 1.68
N THR A 94 -20.26 2.96 2.56
CA THR A 94 -21.28 3.44 3.48
C THR A 94 -21.41 4.95 3.32
N LEU A 95 -22.64 5.41 3.18
CA LEU A 95 -22.95 6.83 3.08
C LEU A 95 -23.31 7.41 4.45
N PRO A 96 -23.14 8.71 4.65
CA PRO A 96 -23.74 9.42 5.78
C PRO A 96 -25.27 9.32 5.77
N TYR A 97 -25.93 9.71 6.86
CA TYR A 97 -27.40 9.79 6.91
C TYR A 97 -27.98 10.89 6.03
N THR A 98 -27.24 11.99 5.87
CA THR A 98 -27.59 13.10 4.99
C THR A 98 -26.43 13.42 4.06
N ASN A 99 -26.71 13.87 2.84
CA ASN A 99 -25.66 14.36 1.95
C ASN A 99 -25.17 15.74 2.45
N PRO A 100 -23.90 15.91 2.86
CA PRO A 100 -23.40 17.20 3.34
C PRO A 100 -23.47 18.34 2.31
N SER A 101 -23.64 18.01 1.03
CA SER A 101 -23.79 18.98 -0.05
C SER A 101 -25.25 19.38 -0.31
N ASP A 102 -26.22 18.74 0.34
CA ASP A 102 -27.64 19.10 0.25
C ASP A 102 -27.99 20.16 1.31
N PRO A 103 -28.30 21.40 0.91
CA PRO A 103 -28.61 22.48 1.85
C PRO A 103 -30.02 22.40 2.43
N SER A 104 -30.83 21.37 2.10
CA SER A 104 -32.17 21.17 2.65
C SER A 104 -32.20 20.17 3.80
N LEU A 105 -31.16 19.33 3.93
CA LEU A 105 -31.06 18.26 4.93
C LEU A 105 -29.76 18.39 5.71
N PHE A 106 -29.85 18.79 6.98
CA PHE A 106 -28.68 19.04 7.81
C PHE A 106 -28.49 17.95 8.86
N ALA A 107 -27.25 17.50 8.99
CA ALA A 107 -26.75 16.92 10.22
C ALA A 107 -25.78 17.95 10.85
N SER A 108 -25.56 17.90 12.16
CA SER A 108 -24.49 18.70 12.76
C SER A 108 -23.16 18.36 12.06
N ILE A 109 -22.34 19.36 11.77
CA ILE A 109 -21.05 19.21 11.06
C ILE A 109 -20.11 18.20 11.74
N HIS A 110 -20.25 18.02 13.06
CA HIS A 110 -19.48 17.06 13.87
C HIS A 110 -20.18 15.70 14.04
N SER A 111 -21.34 15.48 13.40
CA SER A 111 -22.24 14.38 13.71
C SER A 111 -22.99 13.84 12.48
N ASN A 112 -22.32 13.75 11.34
CA ASN A 112 -22.83 12.98 10.20
C ASN A 112 -22.09 11.64 10.10
N PRO A 113 -22.33 10.68 11.01
CA PRO A 113 -21.62 9.40 11.05
C PRO A 113 -21.98 8.51 9.85
N PRO A 114 -21.25 7.40 9.62
CA PRO A 114 -21.69 6.35 8.71
C PRO A 114 -23.10 5.88 9.09
N GLY A 115 -24.05 5.99 8.16
CA GLY A 115 -25.47 5.73 8.43
C GLY A 115 -26.10 4.73 7.47
N ILE A 116 -25.85 4.87 6.18
CA ILE A 116 -26.49 4.06 5.13
C ILE A 116 -25.46 3.10 4.56
N LEU A 117 -25.46 1.85 5.01
CA LEU A 117 -24.69 0.78 4.38
C LEU A 117 -25.28 0.50 3.00
N THR A 118 -24.45 0.52 1.97
CA THR A 118 -24.89 0.31 0.58
C THR A 118 -24.44 -1.06 0.06
N ASP A 119 -25.06 -1.52 -1.03
CA ASP A 119 -24.62 -2.72 -1.75
C ASP A 119 -23.39 -2.48 -2.65
N TYR A 120 -22.88 -1.24 -2.71
CA TYR A 120 -21.68 -0.93 -3.47
C TYR A 120 -20.45 -1.39 -2.73
N LEU A 121 -19.56 -2.06 -3.44
CA LEU A 121 -18.33 -2.58 -2.85
C LEU A 121 -17.32 -1.45 -2.67
N ALA A 122 -16.54 -1.53 -1.59
CA ALA A 122 -15.48 -0.56 -1.32
C ALA A 122 -14.08 -1.13 -1.41
N ILE A 123 -13.87 -2.36 -0.96
CA ILE A 123 -12.57 -3.04 -1.05
C ILE A 123 -12.81 -4.45 -1.55
N VAL A 124 -12.16 -4.80 -2.66
CA VAL A 124 -12.28 -6.11 -3.29
C VAL A 124 -10.89 -6.67 -3.61
N ILE A 125 -10.66 -7.93 -3.26
CA ILE A 125 -9.48 -8.68 -3.69
C ILE A 125 -9.91 -9.74 -4.71
N ASN A 126 -9.37 -9.64 -5.92
CA ASN A 126 -9.65 -10.59 -6.98
C ASN A 126 -8.39 -11.37 -7.39
N ARG A 127 -8.57 -12.63 -7.79
CA ARG A 127 -7.50 -13.44 -8.40
C ARG A 127 -7.62 -13.37 -9.91
N TYR A 128 -6.50 -13.19 -10.57
CA TYR A 128 -6.45 -13.15 -12.04
C TYR A 128 -5.21 -13.91 -12.51
N GLY A 129 -5.43 -15.07 -13.15
CA GLY A 129 -4.36 -16.03 -13.41
C GLY A 129 -3.65 -16.47 -12.12
N ARG A 130 -2.31 -16.37 -12.10
CA ARG A 130 -1.49 -16.69 -10.91
C ARG A 130 -1.37 -15.55 -9.91
N GLY A 131 -1.78 -14.34 -10.28
CA GLY A 131 -1.67 -13.15 -9.46
C GLY A 131 -2.98 -12.72 -8.82
N LYS A 132 -3.01 -11.46 -8.37
CA LYS A 132 -4.18 -10.87 -7.70
C LYS A 132 -4.18 -9.35 -7.79
N ALA A 133 -5.35 -8.77 -7.65
CA ALA A 133 -5.56 -7.33 -7.56
C ALA A 133 -6.35 -6.98 -6.30
N CYS A 134 -6.04 -5.83 -5.71
CA CYS A 134 -6.88 -5.17 -4.73
C CYS A 134 -7.42 -3.89 -5.37
N TYR A 135 -8.74 -3.76 -5.45
CA TYR A 135 -9.40 -2.52 -5.85
C TYR A 135 -10.03 -1.84 -4.65
N VAL A 136 -9.85 -0.52 -4.55
CA VAL A 136 -10.49 0.33 -3.53
C VAL A 136 -11.29 1.46 -4.19
N SER A 137 -12.56 1.61 -3.82
CA SER A 137 -13.48 2.64 -4.35
C SER A 137 -13.06 4.08 -4.05
N GLY A 138 -12.25 4.27 -3.00
CA GLY A 138 -11.69 5.53 -2.52
C GLY A 138 -10.15 5.50 -2.45
N ALA A 139 -9.53 6.67 -2.30
CA ALA A 139 -8.09 6.85 -2.14
C ALA A 139 -7.72 6.89 -0.65
N ILE A 140 -7.83 5.72 0.01
CA ILE A 140 -7.43 5.58 1.42
C ILE A 140 -5.94 5.92 1.63
N GLU A 141 -5.10 5.72 0.60
CA GLU A 141 -3.67 6.01 0.62
C GLU A 141 -3.34 7.51 0.68
N LYS A 142 -4.30 8.39 0.37
CA LYS A 142 -4.14 9.85 0.42
C LYS A 142 -4.54 10.46 1.75
N GLN A 143 -5.13 9.70 2.65
CA GLN A 143 -5.63 10.20 3.93
C GLN A 143 -4.50 10.23 4.97
N ASP A 144 -4.31 11.36 5.65
CA ASP A 144 -3.27 11.53 6.67
C ASP A 144 -3.74 11.06 8.07
N LEU A 145 -4.34 9.88 8.14
CA LEU A 145 -4.81 9.27 9.38
C LEU A 145 -4.10 7.93 9.59
N GLU A 146 -3.70 7.65 10.84
CA GLU A 146 -2.95 6.43 11.18
C GLU A 146 -3.74 5.16 10.83
N ILE A 147 -5.06 5.17 11.03
CA ILE A 147 -5.92 4.02 10.74
C ILE A 147 -5.93 3.67 9.25
N HIS A 148 -5.93 4.68 8.37
CA HIS A 148 -5.85 4.49 6.91
C HIS A 148 -4.50 3.91 6.50
N ARG A 149 -3.41 4.40 7.10
CA ARG A 149 -2.07 3.84 6.88
C ARG A 149 -2.02 2.36 7.29
N LYS A 150 -2.58 2.00 8.46
CA LYS A 150 -2.64 0.61 8.93
C LYS A 150 -3.43 -0.29 7.98
N VAL A 151 -4.61 0.16 7.53
CA VAL A 151 -5.41 -0.60 6.57
C VAL A 151 -4.68 -0.75 5.24
N PHE A 152 -4.13 0.34 4.69
CA PHE A 152 -3.39 0.32 3.44
C PHE A 152 -2.21 -0.66 3.49
N LEU A 153 -1.37 -0.60 4.54
CA LEU A 153 -0.29 -1.56 4.75
C LEU A 153 -0.79 -2.99 4.93
N GLY A 154 -1.94 -3.19 5.58
CA GLY A 154 -2.61 -4.49 5.68
C GLY A 154 -2.98 -5.06 4.31
N LEU A 155 -3.58 -4.25 3.43
CA LEU A 155 -3.91 -4.64 2.06
C LEU A 155 -2.65 -4.96 1.25
N LEU A 156 -1.59 -4.15 1.36
CA LEU A 156 -0.31 -4.44 0.71
C LEU A 156 0.29 -5.75 1.23
N LYS A 157 0.21 -6.03 2.53
CA LYS A 157 0.66 -7.31 3.12
C LYS A 157 -0.15 -8.49 2.57
N MET A 158 -1.45 -8.35 2.41
CA MET A 158 -2.30 -9.37 1.80
C MET A 158 -1.92 -9.59 0.33
N LEU A 159 -1.60 -8.54 -0.43
CA LEU A 159 -1.15 -8.61 -1.82
C LEU A 159 0.26 -9.22 -1.96
N THR A 160 1.21 -8.86 -1.13
CA THR A 160 2.59 -9.39 -1.21
C THR A 160 2.75 -10.73 -0.50
N GLY A 161 1.74 -11.16 0.27
CA GLY A 161 1.85 -12.33 1.16
C GLY A 161 2.81 -12.10 2.32
N GLY A 162 3.08 -10.85 2.69
CA GLY A 162 4.07 -10.47 3.70
C GLY A 162 5.50 -10.88 3.31
N LYS A 163 5.78 -10.98 2.01
CA LYS A 163 7.11 -11.31 1.49
C LYS A 163 7.77 -10.07 0.89
N TYR A 164 8.46 -9.32 1.75
CA TYR A 164 9.25 -8.16 1.33
C TYR A 164 10.72 -8.54 1.16
N PHE A 165 11.42 -7.83 0.27
CA PHE A 165 12.87 -8.00 0.12
C PHE A 165 13.59 -7.58 1.40
N PHE A 166 13.11 -6.53 2.08
CA PHE A 166 13.60 -6.13 3.39
C PHE A 166 12.47 -5.61 4.27
N GLU A 167 12.68 -5.61 5.58
CA GLU A 167 11.77 -5.08 6.60
C GLU A 167 12.56 -4.54 7.80
N SER A 168 11.92 -3.72 8.62
CA SER A 168 12.52 -3.10 9.80
C SER A 168 11.47 -2.85 10.88
N ASP A 169 11.87 -2.89 12.14
CA ASP A 169 11.07 -2.40 13.29
C ASP A 169 11.47 -0.98 13.72
N ALA A 170 12.19 -0.25 12.85
CA ALA A 170 12.54 1.15 13.07
C ALA A 170 11.29 2.03 13.29
N PRO A 171 11.38 3.02 14.21
CA PRO A 171 10.37 4.05 14.37
C PRO A 171 10.08 4.84 13.07
N LYS A 172 8.88 5.44 13.02
CA LYS A 172 8.35 6.23 11.88
C LYS A 172 9.35 7.20 11.20
N PRO A 173 10.23 7.94 11.89
CA PRO A 173 11.12 8.90 11.22
C PRO A 173 12.29 8.26 10.45
N VAL A 174 12.47 6.93 10.51
CA VAL A 174 13.56 6.26 9.81
C VAL A 174 13.14 5.87 8.40
N GLU A 175 13.82 6.43 7.41
CA GLU A 175 13.75 5.98 6.01
C GLU A 175 14.91 5.01 5.73
N ILE A 176 14.61 3.92 5.01
CA ILE A 176 15.60 2.91 4.62
C ILE A 176 15.54 2.69 3.11
N LEU A 177 16.68 2.84 2.44
CA LEU A 177 16.85 2.60 1.02
C LEU A 177 17.91 1.53 0.78
N VAL A 178 17.60 0.53 -0.04
CA VAL A 178 18.52 -0.57 -0.38
C VAL A 178 18.77 -0.60 -1.88
N PHE A 179 20.03 -0.38 -2.28
CA PHE A 179 20.46 -0.44 -3.67
C PHE A 179 21.24 -1.72 -3.94
N LYS A 180 20.83 -2.50 -4.95
CA LYS A 180 21.61 -3.65 -5.42
C LYS A 180 22.61 -3.20 -6.48
N GLN A 181 23.90 -3.30 -6.19
CA GLN A 181 24.98 -3.04 -7.14
C GLN A 181 25.55 -4.36 -7.64
N ARG A 182 25.01 -4.85 -8.78
CA ARG A 182 25.35 -6.17 -9.34
C ARG A 182 26.82 -6.28 -9.72
N GLU A 183 27.35 -5.26 -10.39
CA GLU A 183 28.74 -5.20 -10.86
C GLU A 183 29.75 -5.26 -9.70
N HIS A 184 29.36 -4.71 -8.54
CA HIS A 184 30.18 -4.70 -7.32
C HIS A 184 29.82 -5.81 -6.34
N LYS A 185 28.92 -6.72 -6.69
CA LYS A 185 28.47 -7.85 -5.84
C LYS A 185 28.09 -7.42 -4.42
N ARG A 186 27.42 -6.27 -4.28
CA ARG A 186 27.01 -5.73 -2.98
C ARG A 186 25.62 -5.10 -2.99
N TYR A 187 25.06 -4.94 -1.80
CA TYR A 187 23.96 -4.04 -1.53
C TYR A 187 24.45 -2.85 -0.72
N ILE A 188 23.96 -1.66 -1.02
CA ILE A 188 24.16 -0.46 -0.21
C ILE A 188 22.86 -0.16 0.52
N ILE A 189 22.91 -0.20 1.85
CA ILE A 189 21.76 0.01 2.74
C ILE A 189 21.95 1.38 3.39
N ASN A 190 21.09 2.34 3.05
CA ASN A 190 21.10 3.69 3.58
C ASN A 190 19.97 3.84 4.58
N LEU A 191 20.26 4.43 5.73
CA LEU A 191 19.29 4.74 6.77
C LEU A 191 19.38 6.22 7.08
N VAL A 192 18.25 6.92 7.02
CA VAL A 192 18.14 8.35 7.32
C VAL A 192 17.12 8.54 8.44
N ASN A 193 17.49 9.27 9.48
CA ASN A 193 16.55 9.74 10.50
C ASN A 193 16.11 11.15 10.10
N PHE A 194 14.83 11.32 9.78
CA PHE A 194 14.26 12.60 9.40
C PHE A 194 13.03 12.90 10.25
N GLN A 195 13.15 13.88 11.13
CA GLN A 195 12.07 14.34 12.01
C GLN A 195 11.61 15.74 11.61
N GLN A 196 10.33 16.03 11.84
CA GLN A 196 9.76 17.35 11.57
C GLN A 196 10.37 18.41 12.48
N GLU A 197 10.62 18.05 13.74
CA GLU A 197 11.27 18.91 14.72
C GLU A 197 12.78 18.66 14.73
N MET A 198 13.54 19.75 14.76
CA MET A 198 15.00 19.73 14.83
C MET A 198 15.47 20.23 16.21
N PRO A 199 16.59 19.68 16.74
CA PRO A 199 17.43 18.64 16.15
C PRO A 199 16.79 17.25 16.26
N ASN A 200 17.17 16.36 15.33
CA ASN A 200 16.75 14.95 15.36
C ASN A 200 17.05 14.30 16.73
N ILE A 201 16.05 13.65 17.30
CA ILE A 201 16.25 12.73 18.44
C ILE A 201 16.87 11.43 17.90
N PRO A 202 18.04 10.98 18.40
CA PRO A 202 18.65 9.74 17.92
C PRO A 202 17.74 8.53 18.13
N VAL A 203 17.53 7.76 17.06
CA VAL A 203 16.75 6.52 17.08
C VAL A 203 17.66 5.38 17.50
N ARG A 204 17.23 4.54 18.44
CA ARG A 204 18.07 3.47 19.01
C ARG A 204 17.38 2.12 18.96
N ASN A 205 18.19 1.07 18.95
CA ASN A 205 17.78 -0.31 19.17
C ASN A 205 16.67 -0.81 18.25
N PHE A 206 16.91 -0.75 16.94
CA PHE A 206 16.02 -1.37 15.95
C PHE A 206 16.80 -2.35 15.07
N ARG A 207 16.07 -3.18 14.32
CA ARG A 207 16.60 -4.25 13.50
C ARG A 207 16.20 -4.05 12.06
N VAL A 208 17.12 -4.40 11.17
CA VAL A 208 16.88 -4.47 9.73
C VAL A 208 17.03 -5.93 9.29
N ARG A 209 16.07 -6.40 8.50
CA ARG A 209 16.06 -7.75 7.94
C ARG A 209 16.05 -7.70 6.42
N LEU A 210 16.86 -8.53 5.79
CA LEU A 210 16.91 -8.69 4.33
C LEU A 210 16.73 -10.15 3.96
N ARG A 211 15.85 -10.43 2.98
CA ARG A 211 15.70 -11.75 2.39
C ARG A 211 16.69 -11.91 1.25
N LEU A 212 17.59 -12.87 1.40
CA LEU A 212 18.69 -13.11 0.48
C LEU A 212 18.66 -14.57 0.03
N PRO A 213 18.99 -14.85 -1.24
CA PRO A 213 19.04 -16.22 -1.74
C PRO A 213 20.11 -17.03 -1.01
N GLU A 214 21.20 -16.38 -0.60
CA GLU A 214 22.37 -17.02 -0.03
C GLU A 214 22.94 -16.21 1.14
N LYS A 215 23.81 -16.86 1.93
CA LYS A 215 24.50 -16.21 3.03
C LYS A 215 25.49 -15.17 2.48
N PRO A 216 25.41 -13.91 2.93
CA PRO A 216 26.32 -12.86 2.48
C PRO A 216 27.75 -13.10 2.97
N ALA A 217 28.72 -12.54 2.24
CA ALA A 217 30.15 -12.62 2.55
C ALA A 217 30.51 -11.75 3.76
N GLY A 218 29.86 -10.59 3.92
CA GLY A 218 30.10 -9.67 5.02
C GLY A 218 29.11 -8.52 5.04
N LEU A 219 28.99 -7.88 6.21
CA LEU A 219 28.25 -6.64 6.41
C LEU A 219 29.20 -5.65 7.09
N PHE A 220 29.30 -4.44 6.54
CA PHE A 220 30.25 -3.43 6.97
C PHE A 220 29.57 -2.08 7.12
N LEU A 221 29.89 -1.35 8.18
CA LEU A 221 29.48 0.04 8.35
C LEU A 221 30.41 0.95 7.54
N LEU A 222 29.85 1.82 6.71
CA LEU A 222 30.60 2.79 5.91
C LEU A 222 30.66 4.17 6.60
N PRO A 223 31.72 4.96 6.35
CA PRO A 223 32.88 4.64 5.50
C PRO A 223 33.99 3.85 6.21
N SER A 224 33.90 3.62 7.53
CA SER A 224 34.98 3.02 8.31
C SER A 224 35.30 1.56 7.95
N LYS A 225 34.38 0.89 7.25
CA LYS A 225 34.41 -0.55 6.94
C LYS A 225 34.53 -1.44 8.18
N ASN A 226 34.01 -0.97 9.31
CA ASN A 226 33.93 -1.79 10.52
C ASN A 226 32.95 -2.95 10.28
N SER A 227 33.37 -4.17 10.57
CA SER A 227 32.50 -5.34 10.46
C SER A 227 31.32 -5.25 11.42
N VAL A 228 30.12 -5.54 10.91
CA VAL A 228 28.87 -5.54 11.66
C VAL A 228 28.40 -6.97 11.81
N ARG A 229 28.10 -7.36 13.05
CA ARG A 229 27.56 -8.69 13.34
C ARG A 229 26.13 -8.80 12.80
N PHE A 230 25.84 -9.94 12.16
CA PHE A 230 24.51 -10.28 11.68
C PHE A 230 24.21 -11.75 11.94
N ILE A 231 22.93 -12.09 11.95
CA ILE A 231 22.43 -13.46 12.01
C ILE A 231 21.89 -13.80 10.62
N PHE A 232 22.22 -14.98 10.09
CA PHE A 232 21.62 -15.48 8.85
C PHE A 232 20.94 -16.82 9.11
N SER A 233 19.62 -16.87 8.92
CA SER A 233 18.80 -18.05 9.15
C SER A 233 17.65 -18.10 8.16
N LYS A 234 17.37 -19.28 7.60
CA LYS A 234 16.25 -19.53 6.67
C LYS A 234 16.14 -18.48 5.54
N GLY A 235 17.26 -18.11 4.92
CA GLY A 235 17.31 -17.13 3.83
C GLY A 235 17.08 -15.67 4.25
N THR A 236 17.16 -15.37 5.54
CA THR A 236 17.00 -14.01 6.08
C THR A 236 18.24 -13.61 6.86
N LEU A 237 18.82 -12.47 6.48
CA LEU A 237 19.81 -11.75 7.27
C LEU A 237 19.10 -10.79 8.22
N GLU A 238 19.53 -10.75 9.48
CA GLU A 238 19.10 -9.77 10.49
C GLU A 238 20.32 -9.13 11.14
N PHE A 239 20.32 -7.80 11.27
CA PHE A 239 21.30 -7.06 12.07
C PHE A 239 20.64 -5.93 12.85
N SER A 240 21.28 -5.55 13.96
CA SER A 240 20.80 -4.49 14.84
C SER A 240 21.51 -3.16 14.53
N VAL A 241 20.75 -2.08 14.57
CA VAL A 241 21.24 -0.71 14.51
C VAL A 241 21.15 -0.11 15.93
N PRO A 242 22.28 0.02 16.64
CA PRO A 242 22.26 0.46 18.04
C PRO A 242 21.84 1.92 18.17
N GLU A 243 22.31 2.79 17.27
CA GLU A 243 21.98 4.21 17.27
C GLU A 243 22.08 4.78 15.85
N LEU A 244 21.06 5.54 15.44
CA LEU A 244 20.99 6.33 14.22
C LEU A 244 20.68 7.79 14.59
N LYS A 245 21.69 8.67 14.48
CA LYS A 245 21.51 10.11 14.73
C LYS A 245 20.87 10.80 13.53
N THR A 246 21.55 10.78 12.39
CA THR A 246 21.09 11.41 11.14
C THR A 246 21.15 10.44 9.99
N PHE A 247 22.31 9.80 9.78
CA PHE A 247 22.54 8.95 8.63
C PHE A 247 23.47 7.79 8.98
N LEU A 248 23.17 6.60 8.45
CA LEU A 248 24.08 5.45 8.43
C LEU A 248 24.05 4.79 7.05
N MET A 249 25.18 4.24 6.65
CA MET A 249 25.32 3.49 5.41
C MET A 249 26.01 2.16 5.70
N TYR A 250 25.44 1.07 5.19
CA TYR A 250 26.04 -0.25 5.28
C TYR A 250 26.30 -0.83 3.89
N GLU A 251 27.42 -1.55 3.78
CA GLU A 251 27.79 -2.37 2.63
C GLU A 251 27.56 -3.84 2.98
N LEU A 252 26.71 -4.51 2.22
CA LEU A 252 26.42 -5.94 2.34
C LEU A 252 26.95 -6.67 1.11
N GLU A 253 28.05 -7.40 1.26
CA GLU A 253 28.69 -8.15 0.18
C GLU A 253 28.07 -9.55 0.04
N TYR A 254 27.88 -10.04 -1.19
CA TYR A 254 27.39 -11.39 -1.45
C TYR A 254 28.33 -12.17 -2.38
N LYS A 255 28.31 -13.50 -2.25
CA LYS A 255 29.03 -14.41 -3.15
C LYS A 255 28.19 -14.67 -4.40
N ILE A 256 28.85 -15.08 -5.49
CA ILE A 256 28.21 -15.38 -6.79
C ILE A 256 27.29 -16.58 -6.63
#